data_AF-A0AAW2G490-F1
#
_entry.id   AF-A0AAW2G490-F1
#
_cell.length_a   1.000
_cell.length_b   1.000
_cell.length_c   1.000
_cell.angle_alpha   90.00
_cell.angle_beta   90.00
_cell.angle_gamma   90.00
#
_symmetry.space_group_name_H-M   'P 1'
#
loop_
_entity.id
_entity.type
_entity.pdbx_description
1 polymer ?
#
loop_
_entity_poly.entity_id
_entity_poly.type
_entity_poly.pdbx_seq_one_letter_code
_entity_poly.pdbx_strand_id
1 'polypeptide(L)'
;MNTTTLRKYGASLNKKSFPGCEDHVFDTKEYWKCYIQHLTLTSYHPAGTCRVGDVVDETFKVYNVKNLYIVDASIFPSLPSGNINAPVMAVAQKAVRFFKNKIAEKKRKLKQLKSSNVCYVFNICSNMENCDRFDIFNLVKKKIK
;
A
#
# COMPACT_ATOMS: atom_id res chain seq x y z
N MET A 1 18.16 -24.58 -27.44
CA MET A 1 18.67 -23.32 -28.03
C MET A 1 18.45 -23.34 -29.55
N ASN A 2 17.29 -22.86 -30.02
CA ASN A 2 16.89 -23.05 -31.42
C ASN A 2 16.73 -21.74 -32.23
N THR A 3 17.07 -20.60 -31.63
CA THR A 3 17.05 -19.34 -32.36
C THR A 3 18.31 -19.21 -33.23
N THR A 4 18.17 -18.53 -34.37
CA THR A 4 19.28 -18.22 -35.29
C THR A 4 20.45 -17.57 -34.55
N THR A 5 20.16 -16.62 -33.66
CA THR A 5 21.15 -15.93 -32.83
C THR A 5 21.91 -16.87 -31.92
N LEU A 6 21.24 -17.74 -31.15
CA LEU A 6 21.91 -18.64 -30.20
C LEU A 6 22.79 -19.67 -30.91
N ARG A 7 22.35 -20.19 -32.07
CA ARG A 7 23.18 -21.09 -32.89
C ARG A 7 24.41 -20.39 -33.44
N LYS A 8 24.27 -19.15 -33.92
CA LYS A 8 25.40 -18.35 -34.45
C LYS A 8 26.52 -18.19 -33.43
N TYR A 9 26.18 -18.02 -32.16
CA TYR A 9 27.15 -17.88 -31.06
C TYR A 9 27.56 -19.21 -30.42
N GLY A 10 27.17 -20.37 -30.99
CA GLY A 10 27.54 -21.68 -30.46
C GLY A 10 27.04 -21.94 -29.04
N ALA A 11 25.96 -21.26 -28.63
CA ALA A 11 25.46 -21.36 -27.28
C ALA A 11 24.99 -22.81 -27.03
N SER A 12 25.30 -23.35 -25.86
CA SER A 12 24.87 -24.67 -25.41
C SER A 12 24.48 -24.63 -23.93
N LEU A 13 23.65 -25.58 -23.50
CA LEU A 13 23.29 -25.71 -22.09
C LEU A 13 24.50 -26.24 -21.31
N ASN A 14 24.76 -25.66 -20.14
CA ASN A 14 25.75 -26.20 -19.21
C ASN A 14 25.22 -27.52 -18.63
N LYS A 15 25.77 -28.64 -19.10
CA LYS A 15 25.39 -30.00 -18.66
C LYS A 15 26.11 -30.46 -17.39
N LYS A 16 26.98 -29.63 -16.80
CA LYS A 16 27.66 -29.98 -15.55
C LYS A 16 26.63 -30.11 -14.43
N SER A 17 26.53 -31.30 -13.84
CA SER A 17 25.65 -31.55 -12.69
C SER A 17 26.01 -30.62 -11.53
N PHE A 18 24.99 -30.13 -10.85
CA PHE A 18 25.15 -29.34 -9.64
C PHE A 18 25.59 -30.24 -8.48
N PRO A 19 26.54 -29.80 -7.62
CA PRO A 19 26.98 -30.58 -6.46
C PRO A 19 25.81 -31.00 -5.56
N GLY A 20 25.63 -32.30 -5.33
CA GLY A 20 24.52 -32.88 -4.56
C GLY A 20 23.32 -33.33 -5.40
N CYS A 21 23.34 -33.11 -6.72
CA CYS A 21 22.29 -33.53 -7.66
C CYS A 21 22.82 -34.47 -8.76
N GLU A 22 23.95 -35.14 -8.53
CA GLU A 22 24.62 -36.01 -9.51
C GLU A 22 23.78 -37.25 -9.89
N ASP A 23 22.95 -37.73 -8.97
CA ASP A 23 22.09 -38.91 -9.17
C ASP A 23 20.86 -38.64 -10.05
N HIS A 24 20.63 -37.37 -10.44
CA HIS A 24 19.51 -36.99 -11.28
C HIS A 24 19.96 -36.74 -12.73
N VAL A 25 19.21 -37.29 -13.68
CA VAL A 25 19.44 -37.05 -15.12
C VAL A 25 19.21 -35.56 -15.43
N PHE A 26 20.19 -34.92 -16.08
CA PHE A 26 20.13 -33.50 -16.46
C PHE A 26 18.87 -33.17 -17.27
N ASP A 27 18.31 -31.98 -17.06
CA ASP A 27 17.10 -31.46 -17.72
C ASP A 27 15.80 -32.24 -17.41
N THR A 28 15.78 -33.00 -16.32
CA THR A 28 14.57 -33.60 -15.76
C THR A 28 13.96 -32.73 -14.67
N LYS A 29 12.68 -32.94 -14.36
CA LYS A 29 11.99 -32.24 -13.29
C LYS A 29 12.63 -32.53 -11.93
N GLU A 30 13.10 -33.75 -11.75
CA GLU A 30 13.78 -34.25 -10.56
C GLU A 30 15.12 -33.52 -10.35
N TYR A 31 15.91 -33.39 -11.42
CA TYR A 31 17.15 -32.60 -11.39
C TYR A 31 16.88 -31.15 -11.03
N TRP A 32 15.92 -30.49 -11.70
CA TRP A 32 15.61 -29.09 -11.42
C TRP A 32 15.06 -28.86 -10.01
N LYS A 33 14.30 -29.83 -9.47
CA LYS A 33 13.85 -29.78 -8.08
C LYS A 33 15.02 -29.81 -7.11
N CYS A 34 15.95 -30.76 -7.28
CA CYS A 34 17.17 -30.84 -6.45
C CYS A 34 18.00 -29.54 -6.57
N TYR A 35 18.20 -29.07 -7.81
CA TYR A 35 18.95 -27.85 -8.09
C TYR A 35 18.38 -26.62 -7.36
N ILE A 36 17.05 -26.43 -7.44
CA ILE A 36 16.37 -25.31 -6.78
C ILE A 36 16.51 -25.42 -5.26
N GLN A 37 16.44 -26.61 -4.68
CA GLN A 37 16.59 -26.78 -3.23
C GLN A 37 17.98 -26.36 -2.72
N HIS A 38 19.03 -26.55 -3.53
CA HIS A 38 20.40 -26.19 -3.12
C HIS A 38 20.81 -24.75 -3.45
N LEU A 39 20.32 -24.18 -4.56
CA LEU A 39 20.78 -22.87 -5.05
C LEU A 39 19.80 -21.72 -4.79
N THR A 40 18.58 -21.99 -4.32
CA THR A 40 17.62 -20.91 -4.09
C THR A 40 18.10 -19.95 -3.02
N LEU A 41 18.09 -18.67 -3.35
CA LEU A 41 18.37 -17.58 -2.44
C LEU A 41 17.21 -16.60 -2.44
N THR A 42 17.01 -15.90 -1.33
CA THR A 42 16.05 -14.81 -1.27
C THR A 42 16.53 -13.66 -2.16
N SER A 43 15.59 -13.03 -2.88
CA SER A 43 15.86 -11.75 -3.56
C SER A 43 15.77 -10.55 -2.60
N TYR A 44 15.62 -10.77 -1.29
CA TYR A 44 15.49 -9.73 -0.26
C TYR A 44 14.31 -8.77 -0.51
N HIS A 45 13.22 -9.27 -1.07
CA HIS A 45 12.00 -8.51 -1.35
C HIS A 45 10.78 -9.03 -0.57
N PRO A 46 10.81 -9.05 0.78
CA PRO A 46 9.62 -9.37 1.56
C PRO A 46 8.57 -8.25 1.39
N ALA A 47 7.34 -8.63 1.08
CA ALA A 47 6.22 -7.71 0.88
C ALA A 47 4.90 -8.41 1.18
N GLY A 48 3.82 -7.64 1.33
CA GLY A 48 2.46 -8.19 1.41
C GLY A 48 2.06 -8.81 2.76
N THR A 49 2.76 -8.50 3.86
CA THR A 49 2.39 -8.97 5.20
C THR A 49 1.24 -8.19 5.83
N CYS A 50 0.97 -6.96 5.37
CA CYS A 50 -0.14 -6.09 5.81
C CYS A 50 -0.92 -5.54 4.60
N ARG A 51 -1.31 -6.43 3.68
CA ARG A 51 -1.91 -6.09 2.38
C ARG A 51 -3.08 -5.10 2.46
N VAL A 52 -3.13 -4.20 1.47
CA VAL A 52 -4.34 -3.39 1.20
C VAL A 52 -5.50 -4.34 0.88
N GLY A 53 -6.65 -4.09 1.49
CA GLY A 53 -7.84 -4.94 1.40
C GLY A 53 -7.93 -6.02 2.48
N ASP A 54 -6.82 -6.31 3.17
CA ASP A 54 -6.76 -7.34 4.23
C ASP A 54 -6.49 -6.73 5.60
N VAL A 55 -5.41 -5.96 5.75
CA VAL A 55 -4.97 -5.36 7.02
C VAL A 55 -5.18 -3.85 7.03
N VAL A 56 -4.98 -3.21 5.87
CA VAL A 56 -5.17 -1.77 5.69
C VAL A 56 -6.17 -1.47 4.58
N ASP A 57 -6.83 -0.32 4.66
CA ASP A 57 -7.63 0.22 3.57
C ASP A 57 -6.78 0.97 2.52
N GLU A 58 -7.39 1.43 1.43
CA GLU A 58 -6.73 2.22 0.37
C GLU A 58 -6.14 3.56 0.86
N THR A 59 -6.50 3.98 2.07
CA THR A 59 -6.00 5.19 2.73
C THR A 59 -4.85 4.89 3.71
N PHE A 60 -4.29 3.68 3.62
CA PHE A 60 -3.19 3.19 4.45
C PHE A 60 -3.56 2.94 5.91
N LYS A 61 -4.85 3.05 6.27
CA LYS A 61 -5.28 2.95 7.66
C LYS A 61 -5.51 1.50 8.04
N VAL A 62 -5.00 1.11 9.20
CA VAL A 62 -5.24 -0.23 9.76
C VAL A 62 -6.72 -0.38 10.12
N TYR A 63 -7.34 -1.49 9.71
CA TYR A 63 -8.73 -1.79 10.03
C TYR A 63 -8.94 -1.86 11.55
N ASN A 64 -10.06 -1.33 12.02
CA ASN A 64 -10.47 -1.34 13.43
C ASN A 64 -9.52 -0.64 14.43
N VAL A 65 -8.44 -0.01 13.96
CA VAL A 65 -7.51 0.76 14.81
C VAL A 65 -7.62 2.26 14.50
N LYS A 66 -7.64 3.08 15.55
CA LYS A 66 -7.71 4.53 15.42
C LYS A 66 -6.31 5.10 15.21
N ASN A 67 -6.16 5.96 14.20
CA ASN A 67 -4.95 6.74 13.92
C ASN A 67 -3.65 5.93 13.70
N LEU A 68 -3.75 4.66 13.31
CA LEU A 68 -2.61 3.84 12.91
C LEU A 68 -2.62 3.62 11.39
N TYR A 69 -1.47 3.80 10.75
CA TYR A 69 -1.28 3.66 9.32
C TYR A 69 0.00 2.90 9.01
N ILE A 70 0.03 2.16 7.89
CA ILE A 70 1.21 1.42 7.43
C ILE A 70 1.55 1.87 6.03
N VAL A 71 2.81 2.25 5.79
CA VAL A 71 3.28 2.83 4.53
C VAL A 71 4.68 2.29 4.19
N ASP A 72 4.75 0.99 3.94
CA ASP A 72 5.97 0.30 3.51
C ASP A 72 5.61 -0.84 2.54
N ALA A 73 6.57 -1.73 2.23
CA ALA A 73 6.35 -2.85 1.32
C ALA A 73 5.29 -3.86 1.80
N SER A 74 4.97 -3.89 3.09
CA SER A 74 4.01 -4.85 3.64
C SER A 74 2.61 -4.67 3.07
N ILE A 75 2.29 -3.48 2.57
CA ILE A 75 0.94 -3.16 2.07
C ILE A 75 0.70 -3.59 0.63
N PHE A 76 1.75 -3.98 -0.10
CA PHE A 76 1.64 -4.35 -1.51
C PHE A 76 0.71 -5.56 -1.69
N PRO A 77 -0.38 -5.45 -2.48
CA PRO A 77 -1.28 -6.58 -2.77
C PRO A 77 -0.56 -7.77 -3.43
N SER A 78 0.42 -7.47 -4.27
CA SER A 78 1.29 -8.44 -4.94
C SER A 78 2.68 -7.85 -5.12
N LEU A 79 3.69 -8.71 -5.26
CA LEU A 79 5.06 -8.26 -5.48
C LEU A 79 5.19 -7.60 -6.87
N PRO A 80 5.71 -6.37 -6.97
CA PRO A 80 6.00 -5.75 -8.26
C PRO A 80 7.08 -6.52 -9.04
N SER A 81 7.04 -6.48 -10.37
CA SER A 81 8.10 -7.03 -11.21
C SER A 81 9.37 -6.16 -11.10
N GLY A 82 10.39 -6.67 -10.41
CA GLY A 82 11.68 -6.01 -10.23
C GLY A 82 11.94 -5.57 -8.79
N ASN A 83 12.90 -4.66 -8.61
CA ASN A 83 13.32 -4.21 -7.29
C ASN A 83 12.28 -3.30 -6.63
N ILE A 84 11.91 -3.63 -5.39
CA ILE A 84 10.77 -2.99 -4.73
C ILE A 84 11.06 -1.61 -4.11
N ASN A 85 12.31 -1.16 -4.12
CA ASN A 85 12.70 0.14 -3.56
C ASN A 85 11.92 1.30 -4.19
N ALA A 86 11.83 1.34 -5.53
CA ALA A 86 11.11 2.40 -6.23
C ALA A 86 9.59 2.38 -5.95
N PRO A 87 8.90 1.22 -6.01
CA PRO A 87 7.52 1.10 -5.54
C PRO A 87 7.28 1.58 -4.10
N VAL A 88 8.18 1.26 -3.16
CA VAL A 88 8.06 1.69 -1.75
C VAL A 88 8.13 3.21 -1.66
N MET A 89 9.10 3.82 -2.34
CA MET A 89 9.22 5.29 -2.38
C MET A 89 7.99 5.97 -3.00
N ALA A 90 7.44 5.40 -4.08
CA ALA A 90 6.25 5.93 -4.73
C ALA A 90 5.02 5.89 -3.80
N VAL A 91 4.84 4.79 -3.07
CA VAL A 91 3.77 4.64 -2.07
C VAL A 91 3.94 5.62 -0.91
N ALA A 92 5.16 5.77 -0.39
CA ALA A 92 5.47 6.76 0.64
C ALA A 92 5.11 8.18 0.17
N GLN A 93 5.45 8.53 -1.07
CA GLN A 93 5.11 9.84 -1.64
C GLN A 93 3.59 10.02 -1.80
N LYS A 94 2.86 8.98 -2.20
CA LYS A 94 1.39 8.99 -2.25
C LYS A 94 0.79 9.23 -0.85
N ALA A 95 1.30 8.55 0.17
CA ALA A 95 0.83 8.71 1.55
C ALA A 95 1.06 10.12 2.10
N VAL A 96 2.21 10.75 1.80
CA VAL A 96 2.48 12.14 2.18
C VAL A 96 1.41 13.09 1.62
N ARG A 97 1.05 12.94 0.34
CA ARG A 97 -0.02 13.76 -0.28
C ARG A 97 -1.36 13.54 0.41
N PHE A 98 -1.70 12.28 0.69
CA PHE A 98 -2.93 11.93 1.40
C PHE A 98 -3.00 12.56 2.80
N PHE A 99 -1.94 12.42 3.62
CA PHE A 99 -1.91 12.96 4.97
C PHE A 99 -1.93 14.49 4.99
N LYS A 100 -1.24 15.16 4.06
CA LYS A 100 -1.31 16.62 3.91
C LYS A 100 -2.75 17.09 3.64
N ASN A 101 -3.44 16.43 2.71
CA ASN A 101 -4.83 16.76 2.39
C ASN A 101 -5.75 16.56 3.60
N LYS A 102 -5.61 15.42 4.31
CA LYS A 102 -6.38 15.11 5.52
C LYS A 102 -6.19 16.15 6.63
N ILE A 103 -4.95 16.62 6.83
CA ILE A 103 -4.66 17.69 7.80
C ILE A 103 -5.28 19.02 7.37
N ALA A 104 -5.17 19.38 6.09
CA ALA A 104 -5.74 20.61 5.55
C ALA A 104 -7.27 20.63 5.68
N GLU A 105 -7.94 19.53 5.38
CA GLU A 105 -9.39 19.37 5.59
C GLU A 105 -9.77 19.50 7.06
N LYS A 106 -9.02 18.87 7.97
CA LYS A 106 -9.27 19.00 9.41
C LYS A 106 -9.14 20.45 9.87
N LYS A 107 -8.12 21.18 9.39
CA LYS A 107 -7.94 22.62 9.67
C LYS A 107 -9.11 23.46 9.13
N ARG A 108 -9.57 23.19 7.90
CA ARG A 108 -10.73 23.88 7.28
C ARG A 108 -12.00 23.65 8.10
N LYS A 109 -12.30 22.40 8.46
CA LYS A 109 -13.45 22.04 9.31
C LYS A 109 -13.39 22.73 10.68
N LEU A 110 -12.21 22.75 11.32
CA LEU A 110 -12.02 23.46 12.59
C LEU A 110 -12.22 24.98 12.46
N LYS A 111 -11.75 25.59 11.36
CA LYS A 111 -11.97 27.02 11.09
C LYS A 111 -13.45 27.32 10.87
N GLN A 112 -14.16 26.46 10.14
CA GLN A 112 -15.60 26.58 9.92
C GLN A 112 -16.39 26.44 11.23
N LEU A 113 -16.09 25.42 12.05
CA LEU A 113 -16.68 25.24 13.37
C LEU A 113 -16.44 26.42 14.30
N LYS A 114 -15.24 27.02 14.29
CA LYS A 114 -14.97 28.25 15.06
C LYS A 114 -15.79 29.43 14.55
N SER A 115 -15.91 29.61 13.23
CA SER A 115 -16.75 30.67 12.65
C SER A 115 -18.22 30.49 13.00
N SER A 116 -18.75 29.26 12.94
CA SER A 116 -20.13 28.94 13.33
C SER A 116 -20.38 29.11 14.83
N ASN A 117 -19.41 28.74 15.69
CA ASN A 117 -19.52 28.99 17.13
C ASN A 117 -19.43 30.48 17.47
N VAL A 118 -18.64 31.26 16.73
CA VAL A 118 -18.62 32.73 16.87
C VAL A 118 -19.96 33.32 16.42
N CYS A 119 -20.55 32.87 15.31
CA CYS A 119 -21.91 33.24 14.91
C CYS A 119 -22.94 32.88 15.99
N TYR A 120 -22.84 31.69 16.60
CA TYR A 120 -23.76 31.24 17.65
C TYR A 120 -23.64 32.05 18.95
N VAL A 121 -22.41 32.32 19.41
CA VAL A 121 -22.15 33.02 20.68
C VAL A 121 -22.46 34.51 20.59
N PHE A 122 -22.21 35.15 19.44
CA PHE A 122 -22.43 36.58 19.26
C PHE A 122 -23.73 36.92 18.52
N ASN A 123 -24.51 35.92 18.09
CA ASN A 123 -25.72 36.08 17.27
C ASN A 123 -25.50 36.94 16.01
N ILE A 124 -24.29 36.90 15.44
CA ILE A 124 -23.92 37.66 14.25
C ILE A 124 -24.11 36.76 13.02
N CYS A 125 -25.26 36.86 12.36
CA CYS A 125 -25.48 36.28 11.04
C CYS A 125 -24.82 37.18 9.99
N SER A 126 -23.59 36.84 9.58
CA SER A 126 -22.85 37.65 8.60
C SER A 126 -23.32 37.49 7.15
N ASN A 127 -24.25 36.56 6.84
CA ASN A 127 -25.00 36.50 5.58
C ASN A 127 -26.21 35.54 5.68
N MET A 128 -27.36 36.00 5.20
CA MET A 128 -28.69 35.38 5.39
C MET A 128 -28.94 34.11 4.54
N GLU A 129 -28.06 33.77 3.58
CA GLU A 129 -28.27 32.65 2.64
C GLU A 129 -27.98 31.25 3.20
N ASN A 130 -27.41 31.11 4.41
CA ASN A 130 -27.09 29.80 5.01
C ASN A 130 -27.83 29.51 6.33
N CYS A 131 -28.81 30.32 6.72
CA CYS A 131 -29.52 30.15 8.00
C CYS A 131 -30.71 29.16 7.91
N ASP A 132 -31.22 28.86 6.72
CA ASP A 132 -32.52 28.16 6.57
C ASP A 132 -32.43 26.63 6.38
N ARG A 133 -31.36 25.96 6.81
CA ARG A 133 -31.29 24.49 6.64
C ARG A 133 -30.60 23.69 7.74
N PHE A 134 -30.55 24.20 8.96
CA PHE A 134 -30.20 23.36 10.11
C PHE A 134 -31.27 23.44 11.18
N ASP A 135 -32.24 22.53 11.05
CA ASP A 135 -33.25 22.24 12.07
C ASP A 135 -32.55 21.89 13.40
N ILE A 136 -32.63 22.85 14.32
CA ILE A 136 -31.99 22.87 15.65
C ILE A 136 -32.44 21.69 16.54
N PHE A 137 -33.51 20.99 16.17
CA PHE A 137 -34.11 19.94 17.00
C PHE A 137 -33.30 18.63 17.14
N ASN A 138 -32.37 18.33 16.21
CA ASN A 138 -31.70 17.02 16.20
C ASN A 138 -30.30 16.98 16.86
N LEU A 139 -29.66 18.13 17.11
CA LEU A 139 -28.31 18.19 17.69
C LEU A 139 -28.29 18.23 19.22
N VAL A 140 -29.34 18.77 19.86
CA VAL A 140 -29.43 18.80 21.33
C VAL A 140 -29.81 17.43 21.90
N LYS A 141 -30.56 16.59 21.16
CA LYS A 141 -30.98 15.25 21.62
C LYS A 141 -29.86 14.19 21.67
N LYS A 142 -28.70 14.42 21.04
CA LYS A 142 -27.58 13.44 21.05
C LYS A 142 -26.51 13.69 22.11
N LYS A 143 -26.64 14.76 22.91
CA LYS A 143 -25.73 15.06 24.02
C LYS A 143 -26.33 14.88 25.42
N ILE A 144 -27.58 14.42 25.48
CA ILE A 144 -28.27 13.99 26.69
C ILE A 144 -28.84 12.59 26.43
N LYS A 145 -27.97 11.59 26.42
CA LYS A 145 -28.20 10.19 26.79
C LYS A 145 -26.86 9.47 26.85
#